data_AF-A0A2E9H0S7-F1
#
_entry.id   AF-A0A2E9H0S7-F1
#
_cell.length_a   1.000
_cell.length_b   1.000
_cell.length_c   1.000
_cell.angle_alpha   90.00
_cell.angle_beta   90.00
_cell.angle_gamma   90.00
#
_symmetry.space_group_name_H-M   'P 1'
#
loop_
_entity.id
_entity.type
_entity.pdbx_description
1 polymer ?
#
loop_
_entity_poly.entity_id
_entity_poly.type
_entity_poly.pdbx_seq_one_letter_code
_entity_poly.pdbx_strand_id
1 'polypeptide(L)'
;MHPQDAELFSAMQTVEISKKMTRKKPVRFDSEEGKWTSQAMSRLVKSKRMTKKGFRYYTKLMNPSKTGFITRWYSYLERYTEVFLVSSQLQGKTDLERIELCFAALGKAYGILTKVGITNTESFTTAEGEKVAQSGFVGLSKSEMASYLTDDGFITDLLRLSCFVPSPKMRLLVLRTLQTYGFLLYEPETNITPGEVGFIALIGQTEHKRKKAA
;
A
#
# COMPACT_ATOMS: atom_id res chain seq x y z
N MET A 1 3.38 4.17 6.73
CA MET A 1 2.86 5.33 5.95
C MET A 1 3.92 6.43 5.97
N HIS A 2 4.27 7.03 4.82
CA HIS A 2 5.29 8.09 4.80
C HIS A 2 4.78 9.34 5.56
N PRO A 3 5.63 10.12 6.27
CA PRO A 3 5.15 11.22 7.11
C PRO A 3 4.30 12.27 6.37
N GLN A 4 4.60 12.52 5.09
CA GLN A 4 3.84 13.46 4.26
C GLN A 4 2.47 12.91 3.85
N ASP A 5 2.33 11.58 3.72
CA ASP A 5 1.05 10.92 3.46
C ASP A 5 0.13 11.05 4.68
N ALA A 6 0.67 10.85 5.89
CA ALA A 6 -0.09 10.98 7.13
C ALA A 6 -0.57 12.42 7.36
N GLU A 7 0.31 13.40 7.14
CA GLU A 7 -0.04 14.83 7.19
C GLU A 7 -1.11 15.18 6.16
N LEU A 8 -0.94 14.72 4.91
CA LEU A 8 -1.90 14.97 3.85
C LEU A 8 -3.25 14.32 4.16
N PHE A 9 -3.27 13.07 4.65
CA PHE A 9 -4.49 12.37 5.02
C PHE A 9 -5.28 13.11 6.10
N SER A 10 -4.63 13.53 7.18
CA SER A 10 -5.25 14.33 8.25
C SER A 10 -5.84 15.63 7.72
N ALA A 11 -5.12 16.32 6.83
CA ALA A 11 -5.60 17.53 6.19
C ALA A 11 -6.82 17.25 5.28
N MET A 12 -6.79 16.18 4.49
CA MET A 12 -7.91 15.77 3.62
C MET A 12 -9.16 15.44 4.42
N GLN A 13 -9.04 14.68 5.52
CA GLN A 13 -10.17 14.40 6.42
C GLN A 13 -10.76 15.69 7.01
N THR A 14 -9.91 16.62 7.45
CA THR A 14 -10.34 17.91 8.00
C THR A 14 -11.12 18.71 6.95
N VAL A 15 -10.62 18.74 5.71
CA VAL A 15 -11.28 19.41 4.59
C VAL A 15 -12.65 18.77 4.30
N GLU A 16 -12.73 17.45 4.23
CA GLU A 16 -13.99 16.73 3.97
C GLU A 16 -15.04 16.94 5.07
N ILE A 17 -14.62 16.91 6.34
CA ILE A 17 -15.51 17.21 7.48
C ILE A 17 -16.02 18.66 7.37
N SER A 18 -15.12 19.61 7.12
CA SER A 18 -15.50 21.02 6.93
C SER A 18 -16.47 21.16 5.75
N LYS A 19 -16.28 20.44 4.66
CA LYS A 19 -17.15 20.48 3.48
C LYS A 19 -18.56 20.02 3.84
N LYS A 20 -18.68 18.87 4.50
CA LYS A 20 -19.96 18.30 4.95
C LYS A 20 -20.72 19.21 5.92
N MET A 21 -20.01 19.93 6.79
CA MET A 21 -20.64 20.85 7.75
C MET A 21 -21.04 22.20 7.14
N THR A 22 -20.26 22.71 6.18
CA THR A 22 -20.42 24.10 5.71
C THR A 22 -21.16 24.23 4.39
N ARG A 23 -21.17 23.18 3.56
CA ARG A 23 -21.70 23.27 2.19
C ARG A 23 -23.07 22.59 2.09
N LYS A 24 -24.09 23.39 1.79
CA LYS A 24 -25.47 22.91 1.57
C LYS A 24 -25.74 22.44 0.14
N LYS A 25 -24.86 22.77 -0.83
CA LYS A 25 -25.03 22.43 -2.25
C LYS A 25 -23.85 21.57 -2.74
N PRO A 26 -24.12 20.54 -3.57
CA PRO A 26 -23.08 19.71 -4.16
C PRO A 26 -22.27 20.51 -5.17
N VAL A 27 -20.98 20.20 -5.25
CA VAL A 27 -20.07 20.79 -6.24
C VAL A 27 -20.28 20.11 -7.58
N ARG A 28 -20.47 20.91 -8.62
CA ARG A 28 -20.77 20.41 -9.96
C ARG A 28 -19.55 20.31 -10.86
N PHE A 29 -18.50 21.08 -10.56
CA PHE A 29 -17.32 21.20 -11.42
C PHE A 29 -16.01 20.98 -10.66
N ASP A 30 -15.07 20.27 -11.29
CA ASP A 30 -13.72 20.02 -10.75
C ASP A 30 -12.99 21.32 -10.35
N SER A 31 -13.12 22.38 -11.15
CA SER A 31 -12.46 23.66 -10.89
C SER A 31 -12.99 24.36 -9.63
N GLU A 32 -14.29 24.25 -9.38
CA GLU A 32 -14.92 24.77 -8.17
C GLU A 32 -14.50 23.97 -6.94
N GLU A 33 -14.43 22.64 -7.07
CA GLU A 33 -13.96 21.75 -6.01
C GLU A 33 -12.48 22.04 -5.68
N GLY A 34 -11.62 22.03 -6.71
CA GLY A 34 -10.19 22.26 -6.56
C GLY A 34 -9.87 23.61 -5.95
N LYS A 35 -10.56 24.68 -6.36
CA LYS A 35 -10.40 26.02 -5.77
C LYS A 35 -10.80 26.04 -4.30
N TRP A 36 -11.96 25.46 -3.96
CA TRP A 36 -12.42 25.43 -2.58
C TRP A 36 -11.47 24.62 -1.69
N THR A 37 -11.06 23.43 -2.13
CA THR A 37 -10.15 22.56 -1.40
C THR A 37 -8.77 23.20 -1.23
N SER A 38 -8.24 23.86 -2.26
CA SER A 38 -6.97 24.59 -2.17
C SER A 38 -7.03 25.75 -1.17
N GLN A 39 -8.16 26.46 -1.11
CA GLN A 39 -8.40 27.49 -0.09
C GLN A 39 -8.48 26.89 1.32
N ALA A 40 -9.18 25.78 1.50
CA ALA A 40 -9.28 25.09 2.78
C ALA A 40 -7.90 24.60 3.26
N MET A 41 -7.12 23.97 2.38
CA MET A 41 -5.73 23.56 2.64
C MET A 41 -4.86 24.77 3.01
N SER A 42 -4.98 25.89 2.29
CA SER A 42 -4.24 27.13 2.60
C SER A 42 -4.59 27.67 3.99
N ARG A 43 -5.85 27.54 4.44
CA ARG A 43 -6.26 27.92 5.81
C ARG A 43 -5.62 27.00 6.85
N LEU A 44 -5.49 25.70 6.58
CA LEU A 44 -4.78 24.76 7.46
C LEU A 44 -3.30 25.11 7.63
N VAL A 45 -2.66 25.59 6.56
CA VAL A 45 -1.28 26.10 6.65
C VAL A 45 -1.20 27.35 7.52
N LYS A 46 -2.11 28.32 7.32
CA LYS A 46 -2.17 29.55 8.12
C LYS A 46 -2.40 29.27 9.61
N SER A 47 -3.23 28.28 9.93
CA SER A 47 -3.51 27.85 11.31
C SER A 47 -2.49 26.87 11.89
N LYS A 48 -1.37 26.62 11.19
CA LYS A 48 -0.30 25.68 11.58
C LYS A 48 -0.75 24.23 11.79
N ARG A 49 -1.90 23.84 11.21
CA ARG A 49 -2.38 22.44 11.18
C ARG A 49 -1.80 21.64 10.01
N MET A 50 -1.15 22.32 9.08
CA MET A 50 -0.41 21.74 7.96
C MET A 50 0.88 22.54 7.76
N THR A 51 1.98 21.87 7.46
CA THR A 51 3.25 22.47 7.11
C THR A 51 3.23 23.00 5.67
N LYS A 52 4.10 23.97 5.38
CA LYS A 52 4.32 24.44 4.00
C LYS A 52 4.82 23.31 3.10
N LYS A 53 5.57 22.34 3.65
CA LYS A 53 6.09 21.19 2.92
C LYS A 53 4.94 20.24 2.53
N GLY A 54 4.06 19.92 3.47
CA GLY A 54 2.84 19.16 3.22
C GLY A 54 1.95 19.82 2.18
N PHE A 55 1.78 21.15 2.23
CA PHE A 55 1.02 21.88 1.21
C PHE A 55 1.63 21.78 -0.18
N ARG A 56 2.96 21.91 -0.30
CA ARG A 56 3.67 21.69 -1.58
C ARG A 56 3.45 20.26 -2.09
N TYR A 57 3.53 19.26 -1.20
CA TYR A 57 3.26 17.87 -1.52
C TYR A 57 1.84 17.66 -2.07
N TYR A 58 0.83 18.21 -1.40
CA TYR A 58 -0.56 18.27 -1.88
C TYR A 58 -0.66 18.87 -3.30
N THR A 59 -0.06 20.05 -3.52
CA THR A 59 -0.14 20.72 -4.82
C THR A 59 0.52 19.92 -5.93
N LYS A 60 1.61 19.21 -5.62
CA LYS A 60 2.33 18.35 -6.55
C LYS A 60 1.51 17.12 -6.94
N LEU A 61 0.89 16.45 -5.97
CA LEU A 61 0.11 15.22 -6.21
C LEU A 61 -1.23 15.47 -6.88
N MET A 62 -1.97 16.48 -6.40
CA MET A 62 -3.39 16.62 -6.73
C MET A 62 -3.64 17.60 -7.86
N ASN A 63 -2.80 18.64 -7.97
CA ASN A 63 -2.97 19.81 -8.81
C ASN A 63 -4.44 20.27 -8.93
N PRO A 64 -4.91 21.16 -8.04
CA PRO A 64 -6.32 21.56 -7.97
C PRO A 64 -6.86 22.27 -9.21
N SER A 65 -6.00 22.68 -10.14
CA SER A 65 -6.40 23.35 -11.38
C SER A 65 -6.56 22.39 -12.57
N LYS A 66 -6.17 21.12 -12.42
CA LYS A 66 -6.28 20.10 -13.49
C LYS A 66 -7.59 19.33 -13.42
N THR A 67 -8.14 19.00 -14.58
CA THR A 67 -9.31 18.09 -14.73
C THR A 67 -9.08 16.75 -14.03
N GLY A 68 -10.14 16.12 -13.55
CA GLY A 68 -10.11 14.90 -12.75
C GLY A 68 -9.67 15.11 -11.30
N PHE A 69 -9.76 16.35 -10.79
CA PHE A 69 -9.40 16.66 -9.41
C PHE A 69 -10.25 15.86 -8.42
N ILE A 70 -11.58 15.85 -8.60
CA ILE A 70 -12.51 15.12 -7.74
C ILE A 70 -12.13 13.65 -7.66
N THR A 71 -11.88 13.02 -8.81
CA THR A 71 -11.51 11.60 -8.88
C THR A 71 -10.20 11.31 -8.15
N ARG A 72 -9.16 12.13 -8.38
CA ARG A 72 -7.89 11.98 -7.65
C ARG A 72 -8.08 12.19 -6.15
N TRP A 73 -8.83 13.22 -5.76
CA TRP A 73 -9.13 13.53 -4.37
C TRP A 73 -9.70 12.35 -3.61
N TYR A 74 -10.80 11.79 -4.10
CA TYR A 74 -11.42 10.66 -3.43
C TYR A 74 -10.57 9.38 -3.52
N SER A 75 -9.87 9.15 -4.64
CA SER A 75 -8.98 7.99 -4.76
C SER A 75 -7.84 7.99 -3.74
N TYR A 76 -7.19 9.14 -3.51
CA TYR A 76 -6.15 9.25 -2.47
C TYR A 76 -6.73 9.16 -1.06
N LEU A 77 -7.89 9.76 -0.83
CA LEU A 77 -8.55 9.70 0.48
C LEU A 77 -8.92 8.26 0.85
N GLU A 78 -9.51 7.53 -0.09
CA GLU A 78 -9.84 6.11 0.06
C GLU A 78 -8.58 5.30 0.33
N ARG A 79 -7.52 5.51 -0.46
CA ARG A 79 -6.24 4.83 -0.28
C ARG A 79 -5.65 5.07 1.11
N TYR A 80 -5.59 6.31 1.57
CA TYR A 80 -5.04 6.60 2.90
C TYR A 80 -5.93 6.07 4.03
N THR A 81 -7.25 6.05 3.83
CA THR A 81 -8.18 5.45 4.79
C THR A 81 -7.92 3.95 4.92
N GLU A 82 -7.77 3.25 3.79
CA GLU A 82 -7.43 1.82 3.77
C GLU A 82 -6.11 1.55 4.51
N VAL A 83 -5.04 2.29 4.18
CA VAL A 83 -3.74 2.14 4.83
C VAL A 83 -3.84 2.43 6.32
N PHE A 84 -4.57 3.47 6.74
CA PHE A 84 -4.73 3.82 8.15
C PHE A 84 -5.46 2.71 8.93
N LEU A 85 -6.57 2.21 8.40
CA LEU A 85 -7.35 1.14 9.03
C LEU A 85 -6.52 -0.12 9.19
N VAL A 86 -5.83 -0.56 8.13
CA VAL A 86 -4.97 -1.75 8.21
C VAL A 86 -3.78 -1.50 9.13
N SER A 87 -3.10 -0.35 9.05
CA SER A 87 -1.95 -0.04 9.92
C SER A 87 -2.29 -0.14 11.41
N SER A 88 -3.51 0.25 11.80
CA SER A 88 -3.96 0.10 13.19
C SER A 88 -4.09 -1.36 13.64
N GLN A 89 -4.46 -2.27 12.73
CA GLN A 89 -4.56 -3.71 12.98
C GLN A 89 -3.18 -4.39 13.02
N LEU A 90 -2.17 -3.77 12.44
CA LEU A 90 -0.81 -4.30 12.38
C LEU A 90 0.09 -3.83 13.53
N GLN A 91 -0.46 -3.04 14.46
CA GLN A 91 0.29 -2.57 15.62
C GLN A 91 0.73 -3.78 16.48
N GLY A 92 2.02 -3.84 16.79
CA GLY A 92 2.61 -4.94 17.55
C GLY A 92 2.85 -6.24 16.75
N LYS A 93 2.55 -6.25 15.45
CA LYS A 93 2.81 -7.41 14.57
C LYS A 93 4.22 -7.39 14.00
N THR A 94 4.85 -8.55 13.98
CA THR A 94 6.11 -8.84 13.28
C THR A 94 5.93 -8.77 11.76
N ASP A 95 7.02 -8.76 11.00
CA ASP A 95 6.91 -8.74 9.53
C ASP A 95 6.33 -10.05 8.98
N LEU A 96 6.67 -11.20 9.57
CA LEU A 96 6.08 -12.48 9.20
C LEU A 96 4.56 -12.50 9.43
N GLU A 97 4.09 -12.07 10.60
CA GLU A 97 2.65 -11.98 10.87
C GLU A 97 1.93 -11.03 9.89
N ARG A 98 2.58 -9.92 9.50
CA ARG A 98 2.06 -9.01 8.48
C ARG A 98 1.96 -9.68 7.11
N ILE A 99 2.95 -10.50 6.73
CA ILE A 99 2.92 -11.30 5.49
C ILE A 99 1.75 -12.27 5.53
N GLU A 100 1.56 -13.00 6.62
CA GLU A 100 0.47 -13.96 6.78
C GLU A 100 -0.91 -13.30 6.68
N LEU A 101 -1.10 -12.16 7.36
CA LEU A 101 -2.33 -11.38 7.26
C LEU A 101 -2.55 -10.83 5.84
N CYS A 102 -1.48 -10.38 5.18
CA CYS A 102 -1.52 -9.95 3.79
C CYS A 102 -1.95 -11.10 2.87
N PHE A 103 -1.39 -12.30 3.06
CA PHE A 103 -1.68 -13.49 2.26
C PHE A 103 -3.12 -13.96 2.47
N ALA A 104 -3.62 -13.91 3.70
CA ALA A 104 -5.01 -14.19 4.00
C ALA A 104 -5.96 -13.18 3.31
N ALA A 105 -5.60 -11.89 3.29
CA ALA A 105 -6.38 -10.87 2.59
C ALA A 105 -6.37 -11.06 1.07
N LEU A 106 -5.22 -11.40 0.47
CA LEU A 106 -5.12 -11.69 -0.96
C LEU A 106 -5.99 -12.90 -1.35
N GLY A 107 -5.95 -13.97 -0.54
CA GLY A 107 -6.78 -15.14 -0.76
C GLY A 107 -8.27 -14.85 -0.61
N LYS A 108 -8.66 -14.12 0.44
CA LYS A 108 -10.07 -13.81 0.72
C LYS A 108 -10.68 -12.82 -0.28
N ALA A 109 -9.96 -11.75 -0.62
CA ALA A 109 -10.50 -10.66 -1.44
C ALA A 109 -10.42 -10.96 -2.95
N TYR A 110 -9.39 -11.70 -3.38
CA TYR A 110 -9.08 -11.87 -4.80
C TYR A 110 -8.99 -13.33 -5.25
N GLY A 111 -9.14 -14.30 -4.34
CA GLY A 111 -9.04 -15.72 -4.66
C GLY A 111 -7.62 -16.18 -5.01
N ILE A 112 -6.60 -15.33 -4.78
CA ILE A 112 -5.20 -15.65 -5.06
C ILE A 112 -4.77 -16.80 -4.16
N LEU A 113 -4.14 -17.83 -4.73
CA LEU A 113 -3.56 -18.91 -3.94
C LEU A 113 -2.35 -18.36 -3.16
N THR A 114 -2.36 -18.53 -1.84
CA THR A 114 -1.27 -18.07 -0.99
C THR A 114 -0.71 -19.19 -0.14
N LYS A 115 0.63 -19.26 -0.04
CA LYS A 115 1.33 -20.29 0.75
C LYS A 115 2.60 -19.73 1.38
N VAL A 116 2.85 -20.08 2.63
CA VAL A 116 4.06 -19.71 3.39
C VAL A 116 4.85 -20.97 3.70
N GLY A 117 6.18 -20.88 3.63
CA GLY A 117 7.06 -22.00 3.91
C GLY A 117 7.04 -23.07 2.83
N ILE A 118 7.00 -22.67 1.56
CA ILE A 118 6.98 -23.59 0.43
C ILE A 118 8.36 -24.22 0.25
N THR A 119 8.39 -25.52 -0.06
CA THR A 119 9.62 -26.25 -0.40
C THR A 119 9.75 -26.47 -1.90
N ASN A 120 10.96 -26.68 -2.39
CA ASN A 120 11.22 -26.94 -3.81
C ASN A 120 10.55 -28.23 -4.34
N THR A 121 10.11 -29.11 -3.44
CA THR A 121 9.44 -30.37 -3.75
C THR A 121 7.92 -30.29 -3.66
N GLU A 122 7.36 -29.14 -3.28
CA GLU A 122 5.93 -28.98 -3.11
C GLU A 122 5.23 -28.86 -4.47
N SER A 123 4.17 -29.65 -4.67
CA SER A 123 3.35 -29.61 -5.87
C SER A 123 1.97 -29.01 -5.56
N PHE A 124 1.40 -28.35 -6.57
CA PHE A 124 0.00 -27.92 -6.51
C PHE A 124 -0.91 -29.08 -6.90
N THR A 125 -1.98 -29.27 -6.13
CA THR A 125 -3.10 -30.13 -6.54
C THR A 125 -3.76 -29.58 -7.80
N THR A 126 -4.55 -30.40 -8.51
CA THR A 126 -5.29 -29.94 -9.71
C THR A 126 -6.16 -28.72 -9.42
N ALA A 127 -6.89 -28.73 -8.30
CA ALA A 127 -7.74 -27.61 -7.89
C ALA A 127 -6.94 -26.34 -7.54
N GLU A 128 -5.76 -26.50 -6.93
CA GLU A 128 -4.84 -25.36 -6.73
C GLU A 128 -4.29 -24.85 -8.06
N GLY A 129 -3.92 -25.73 -8.99
CA GLY A 129 -3.47 -25.36 -10.32
C GLY A 129 -4.49 -24.55 -11.10
N GLU A 130 -5.77 -24.92 -11.04
CA GLU A 130 -6.87 -24.14 -11.62
C GLU A 130 -6.97 -22.75 -10.98
N LYS A 131 -6.85 -22.65 -9.65
CA LYS A 131 -6.82 -21.35 -8.96
C LYS A 131 -5.60 -20.50 -9.35
N VAL A 132 -4.42 -21.11 -9.48
CA VAL A 132 -3.22 -20.40 -9.95
C VAL A 132 -3.46 -19.84 -11.34
N ALA A 133 -4.03 -20.63 -12.26
CA ALA A 133 -4.33 -20.16 -13.62
C ALA A 133 -5.38 -19.04 -13.65
N GLN A 134 -6.41 -19.11 -12.81
CA GLN A 134 -7.52 -18.14 -12.81
C GLN A 134 -7.21 -16.85 -12.05
N SER A 135 -6.64 -16.97 -10.85
CA SER A 135 -6.50 -15.88 -9.89
C SER A 135 -5.04 -15.56 -9.55
N GLY A 136 -4.11 -16.47 -9.84
CA GLY A 136 -2.70 -16.30 -9.54
C GLY A 136 -2.28 -16.93 -8.22
N PHE A 137 -0.99 -16.76 -7.92
CA PHE A 137 -0.29 -17.35 -6.80
C PHE A 137 0.73 -16.36 -6.22
N VAL A 138 0.78 -16.27 -4.89
CA VAL A 138 1.83 -15.56 -4.15
C VAL A 138 2.32 -16.44 -3.02
N GLY A 139 3.62 -16.61 -2.89
CA GLY A 139 4.19 -17.50 -1.90
C GLY A 139 5.53 -17.06 -1.34
N LEU A 140 5.87 -17.61 -0.18
CA LEU A 140 7.15 -17.42 0.48
C LEU A 140 7.80 -18.79 0.71
N SER A 141 9.04 -18.97 0.24
CA SER A 141 9.76 -20.24 0.37
C SER A 141 10.41 -20.39 1.76
N LYS A 142 10.60 -21.64 2.22
CA LYS A 142 11.32 -21.89 3.49
C LYS A 142 12.75 -21.36 3.47
N SER A 143 13.43 -21.42 2.32
CA SER A 143 14.80 -20.94 2.19
C SER A 143 14.89 -19.42 2.31
N GLU A 144 13.94 -18.67 1.77
CA GLU A 144 13.87 -17.21 1.91
C GLU A 144 13.59 -16.83 3.37
N MET A 145 12.66 -17.53 4.04
CA MET A 145 12.40 -17.33 5.46
C MET A 145 13.67 -17.54 6.30
N ALA A 146 14.36 -18.67 6.10
CA ALA A 146 15.57 -18.98 6.86
C ALA A 146 16.73 -18.01 6.60
N SER A 147 16.79 -17.41 5.41
CA SER A 147 17.88 -16.51 5.02
C SER A 147 17.66 -15.07 5.44
N TYR A 148 16.41 -14.60 5.48
CA TYR A 148 16.11 -13.17 5.58
C TYR A 148 15.15 -12.80 6.71
N LEU A 149 14.59 -13.76 7.44
CA LEU A 149 13.84 -13.50 8.67
C LEU A 149 14.69 -13.84 9.91
N THR A 150 14.59 -13.00 10.94
CA THR A 150 15.06 -13.36 12.29
C THR A 150 14.19 -14.47 12.88
N ASP A 151 14.67 -15.13 13.93
CA ASP A 151 13.86 -16.09 14.71
C ASP A 151 12.55 -15.45 15.24
N ASP A 152 12.60 -14.15 15.57
CA ASP A 152 11.43 -13.35 15.98
C ASP A 152 10.53 -12.89 14.81
N GLY A 153 10.80 -13.28 13.57
CA GLY A 153 9.95 -12.99 12.40
C GLY A 153 10.10 -11.60 11.77
N PHE A 154 11.25 -10.93 11.93
CA PHE A 154 11.52 -9.62 11.31
C PHE A 154 12.40 -9.74 10.06
N ILE A 155 12.13 -8.94 9.03
CA ILE A 155 12.95 -8.91 7.81
C ILE A 155 14.28 -8.22 8.10
N THR A 156 15.39 -8.91 7.82
CA THR A 156 16.75 -8.42 8.04
C THR A 156 17.32 -7.65 6.85
N ASP A 157 16.89 -7.97 5.64
CA ASP A 157 17.32 -7.32 4.39
C ASP A 157 16.19 -7.35 3.33
N LEU A 158 16.40 -8.06 2.22
CA LEU A 158 15.47 -8.15 1.11
C LEU A 158 14.85 -9.55 1.06
N LEU A 159 13.56 -9.63 1.37
CA LEU A 159 12.80 -10.87 1.35
C LEU A 159 12.07 -11.02 0.01
N ARG A 160 12.30 -12.11 -0.74
CA ARG A 160 11.65 -12.34 -2.04
C ARG A 160 10.41 -13.20 -1.90
N LEU A 161 9.29 -12.72 -2.42
CA LEU A 161 8.08 -13.50 -2.60
C LEU A 161 8.03 -14.08 -4.01
N SER A 162 7.78 -15.37 -4.15
CA SER A 162 7.43 -15.99 -5.43
C SER A 162 6.04 -15.54 -5.83
N CYS A 163 5.88 -15.05 -7.06
CA CYS A 163 4.62 -14.47 -7.52
C CYS A 163 4.34 -14.86 -8.97
N PHE A 164 3.14 -15.35 -9.22
CA PHE A 164 2.57 -15.54 -10.55
C PHE A 164 1.19 -14.88 -10.57
N VAL A 165 0.94 -13.98 -11.52
CA VAL A 165 -0.35 -13.29 -11.62
C VAL A 165 -0.81 -13.22 -13.07
N PRO A 166 -2.08 -13.56 -13.36
CA PRO A 166 -2.55 -13.74 -14.74
C PRO A 166 -2.80 -12.41 -15.49
N SER A 167 -2.80 -11.27 -14.80
CA SER A 167 -3.00 -9.96 -15.44
C SER A 167 -2.26 -8.81 -14.76
N PRO A 168 -1.96 -7.72 -15.49
CA PRO A 168 -1.37 -6.51 -14.91
C PRO A 168 -2.22 -5.90 -13.79
N LYS A 169 -3.55 -6.01 -13.89
CA LYS A 169 -4.47 -5.54 -12.84
C LYS A 169 -4.28 -6.32 -11.54
N MET A 170 -4.14 -7.64 -11.61
CA MET A 170 -3.90 -8.48 -10.43
C MET A 170 -2.54 -8.19 -9.80
N ARG A 171 -1.51 -7.96 -10.61
CA ARG A 171 -0.20 -7.50 -10.11
C ARG A 171 -0.33 -6.21 -9.29
N LEU A 172 -1.03 -5.21 -9.84
CA LEU A 172 -1.25 -3.95 -9.12
C LEU A 172 -2.02 -4.16 -7.81
N LEU A 173 -2.99 -5.09 -7.76
CA LEU A 173 -3.70 -5.44 -6.52
C LEU A 173 -2.77 -6.07 -5.49
N VAL A 174 -1.91 -7.01 -5.89
CA VAL A 174 -0.90 -7.61 -5.00
C VAL A 174 0.03 -6.56 -4.43
N LEU A 175 0.64 -5.73 -5.30
CA LEU A 175 1.56 -4.67 -4.88
C LEU A 175 0.88 -3.66 -3.94
N ARG A 176 -0.34 -3.23 -4.28
CA ARG A 176 -1.13 -2.32 -3.43
C ARG A 176 -1.40 -2.94 -2.06
N THR A 177 -1.81 -4.20 -2.03
CA THR A 177 -2.11 -4.91 -0.78
C THR A 177 -0.86 -5.04 0.08
N LEU A 178 0.27 -5.46 -0.47
CA LEU A 178 1.55 -5.50 0.26
C LEU A 178 1.93 -4.14 0.85
N GLN A 179 1.76 -3.05 0.09
CA GLN A 179 1.96 -1.69 0.60
C GLN A 179 0.96 -1.32 1.70
N THR A 180 -0.31 -1.76 1.61
CA THR A 180 -1.31 -1.57 2.68
C THR A 180 -0.86 -2.24 3.97
N TYR A 181 -0.23 -3.42 3.86
CA TYR A 181 0.34 -4.17 4.98
C TYR A 181 1.71 -3.65 5.45
N GLY A 182 2.16 -2.53 4.89
CA GLY A 182 3.29 -1.76 5.39
C GLY A 182 4.65 -2.12 4.79
N PHE A 183 4.72 -3.02 3.81
CA PHE A 183 5.98 -3.38 3.17
C PHE A 183 6.44 -2.30 2.19
N LEU A 184 7.74 -2.03 2.19
CA LEU A 184 8.38 -1.30 1.11
C LEU A 184 8.69 -2.29 -0.01
N LEU A 185 8.34 -1.91 -1.23
CA LEU A 185 8.53 -2.75 -2.40
C LEU A 185 9.77 -2.29 -3.15
N TYR A 186 10.67 -3.23 -3.42
CA TYR A 186 11.76 -3.05 -4.37
C TYR A 186 11.42 -3.84 -5.62
N GLU A 187 11.45 -3.18 -6.78
CA GLU A 187 11.13 -3.81 -8.05
C GLU A 187 12.29 -3.54 -9.01
N PRO A 188 13.35 -4.37 -9.00
CA PRO A 188 14.41 -4.27 -9.97
C PRO A 188 13.87 -4.85 -11.30
N GLU A 189 13.36 -3.97 -12.17
CA GLU A 189 13.08 -4.21 -13.60
C GLU A 189 12.39 -5.54 -13.96
N THR A 190 11.59 -6.12 -13.07
CA THR A 190 10.86 -7.35 -13.36
C THR A 190 9.70 -7.05 -14.31
N ASN A 191 9.96 -7.06 -15.61
CA ASN A 191 8.93 -7.19 -16.65
C ASN A 191 8.36 -8.62 -16.64
N ILE A 192 7.82 -9.08 -15.50
CA ILE A 192 7.15 -10.38 -15.40
C ILE A 192 5.96 -10.34 -16.35
N THR A 193 6.04 -11.13 -17.42
CA THR A 193 4.95 -11.25 -18.37
C THR A 193 3.84 -12.12 -17.75
N PRO A 194 2.56 -11.87 -18.10
CA PRO A 194 1.49 -12.77 -17.70
C PRO A 194 1.80 -14.19 -18.21
N GLY A 195 2.02 -15.14 -17.30
CA GLY A 195 2.45 -16.50 -17.65
C GLY A 195 3.77 -16.96 -17.02
N GLU A 196 4.56 -16.04 -16.47
CA GLU A 196 5.84 -16.35 -15.83
C GLU A 196 5.78 -16.20 -14.31
N VAL A 197 6.50 -17.06 -13.60
CA VAL A 197 6.76 -16.87 -12.17
C VAL A 197 7.88 -15.84 -12.03
N GLY A 198 7.64 -14.78 -11.27
CA GLY A 198 8.68 -13.83 -10.90
C GLY A 198 8.71 -13.58 -9.39
N PHE A 199 9.43 -12.53 -8.99
CA PHE A 199 9.67 -12.22 -7.58
C PHE A 199 9.26 -10.79 -7.22
N ILE A 200 8.66 -10.62 -6.04
CA ILE A 200 8.42 -9.32 -5.43
C ILE A 200 9.34 -9.20 -4.22
N ALA A 201 10.23 -8.20 -4.22
CA ALA A 201 11.13 -7.97 -3.10
C ALA A 201 10.47 -7.05 -2.06
N LEU A 202 10.42 -7.54 -0.83
CA LEU A 202 9.94 -6.82 0.34
C LEU A 202 11.11 -6.36 1.20
N ILE A 203 11.00 -5.14 1.69
CA ILE A 203 11.86 -4.60 2.73
C ILE A 203 10.97 -4.33 3.94
N GLY A 204 11.40 -4.79 5.11
CA GLY A 204 10.73 -4.50 6.38
C GLY A 204 10.61 -3.00 6.63
N GLN A 205 9.70 -2.59 7.53
CA GLN A 205 9.69 -1.19 7.95
C GLN A 205 10.94 -0.92 8.78
N THR A 206 11.91 -0.26 8.17
CA THR A 206 13.17 0.08 8.81
C THR A 206 12.94 1.02 9.99
N GLU A 207 13.10 0.50 11.22
CA GLU A 207 13.79 1.26 12.26
C GLU A 207 15.30 1.16 11.98
N HIS A 208 15.78 1.93 11.01
CA HIS A 208 17.22 2.17 10.91
C HIS A 208 17.67 3.10 12.03
N LYS A 209 17.91 2.54 13.23
CA LYS A 209 18.91 3.01 14.19
C LYS A 209 19.51 1.87 15.01
N ARG A 210 20.23 0.94 14.36
CA ARG A 210 21.46 0.44 15.01
C ARG A 210 22.53 1.51 14.78
N LYS A 211 22.58 2.50 15.68
CA LYS A 211 23.82 3.26 15.89
C LYS A 211 24.89 2.22 16.18
N LYS A 212 25.89 2.11 15.29
CA LYS A 212 27.13 1.40 15.61
C LYS A 212 27.66 2.00 16.91
N ALA A 213 27.86 1.13 17.90
CA ALA A 213 28.74 1.45 19.02
C ALA A 213 30.12 1.74 18.42
N ALA A 214 30.62 2.94 18.69
CA ALA A 214 32.01 3.34 18.59
C ALA A 214 32.38 3.91 19.94
#